data_AF-X1H3L3-F1
#
_entry.id   AF-X1H3L3-F1
#
_cell.length_a   1.000
_cell.length_b   1.000
_cell.length_c   1.000
_cell.angle_alpha   90.00
_cell.angle_beta   90.00
_cell.angle_gamma   90.00
#
_symmetry.space_group_name_H-M   'P 1'
#
loop_
_entity.id
_entity.type
_entity.pdbx_description
1 polymer ?
#
loop_
_entity_poly.entity_id
_entity_poly.type
_entity_poly.pdbx_seq_one_letter_code
_entity_poly.pdbx_strand_id
1 'polypeptide(L)'
;VKGWLYFYSSKSLEDNIILIEPTNPKTIVSFNPLEEIKGISPEEQAGELVEVFKKIWSDAWGARMEGILRNSLIALAENNLTLVELPLLLSDSLVRKRILKKVKNPTCRQRFKEYDSLRPSTRREWVESTLNKVNAFLSDRRIRQIFTSQKSSFNLREIIDNKKILLIKLERGRLKGSADLLGSLLLSKIQMAAFSRTDLPQSKRVPFYLYIDEFQNFATQSFIETLSEARKYKLSLILAHQNLSQMPKELQASVLANCGVVSCFRVSREDAQIMAKELLTPLYKLPPG
;
A
#
# COMPACT_ATOMS: atom_id res chain seq x y z
N VAL A 1 0.32 -2.25 -27.45
CA VAL A 1 -1.08 -2.72 -27.54
C VAL A 1 -2.02 -1.55 -27.27
N LYS A 2 -2.39 -0.80 -28.31
CA LYS A 2 -3.38 0.30 -28.28
C LYS A 2 -4.26 0.07 -29.51
N GLY A 3 -5.55 -0.20 -29.34
CA GLY A 3 -6.45 -0.38 -30.49
C GLY A 3 -7.86 -0.88 -30.18
N TRP A 4 -8.08 -1.66 -29.12
CA TRP A 4 -9.38 -2.32 -28.93
C TRP A 4 -10.41 -1.53 -28.10
N LEU A 5 -9.99 -0.63 -27.19
CA LEU A 5 -10.93 0.15 -26.37
C LEU A 5 -11.57 1.34 -27.11
N TYR A 6 -11.02 1.78 -28.25
CA TYR A 6 -11.55 2.93 -28.99
C TYR A 6 -12.87 2.62 -29.74
N PHE A 7 -13.14 1.35 -30.05
CA PHE A 7 -14.33 0.95 -30.81
C PHE A 7 -15.55 0.59 -29.94
N TYR A 8 -15.41 0.60 -28.61
CA TYR A 8 -16.47 0.29 -27.65
C TYR A 8 -16.69 1.46 -26.67
N SER A 9 -16.73 2.71 -27.16
CA SER A 9 -17.26 3.82 -26.34
C SER A 9 -18.79 3.73 -26.32
N SER A 10 -19.34 2.70 -25.68
CA SER A 10 -20.63 2.90 -25.03
C SER A 10 -20.34 3.84 -23.86
N LYS A 11 -21.05 4.97 -23.75
CA LYS A 11 -20.96 5.89 -22.60
C LYS A 11 -20.88 5.16 -21.25
N SER A 12 -21.52 3.98 -21.16
CA SER A 12 -21.56 3.16 -19.94
C SER A 12 -20.21 2.60 -19.45
N LEU A 13 -19.23 2.39 -20.33
CA LEU A 13 -17.95 1.75 -19.94
C LEU A 13 -16.95 2.78 -19.41
N GLU A 14 -16.94 3.98 -19.99
CA GLU A 14 -16.08 5.09 -19.55
C GLU A 14 -16.43 5.52 -18.12
N ASP A 15 -17.72 5.55 -17.77
CA ASP A 15 -18.21 5.89 -16.42
C ASP A 15 -17.77 4.89 -15.34
N ASN A 16 -17.35 3.69 -15.74
CA ASN A 16 -16.95 2.61 -14.84
C ASN A 16 -15.43 2.42 -14.74
N ILE A 17 -14.62 3.20 -15.46
CA ILE A 17 -13.17 3.09 -15.46
C ILE A 17 -12.55 4.25 -14.66
N ILE A 18 -11.75 3.90 -13.66
CA ILE A 18 -10.91 4.84 -12.91
C ILE A 18 -9.47 4.62 -13.34
N LEU A 19 -8.82 5.66 -13.86
CA LEU A 19 -7.41 5.63 -14.24
C LEU A 19 -6.58 6.48 -13.27
N ILE A 20 -5.58 5.84 -12.65
CA ILE A 20 -4.56 6.49 -11.83
C ILE A 20 -3.25 6.47 -12.62
N GLU A 21 -2.87 7.62 -13.17
CA GLU A 21 -1.62 7.79 -13.93
C GLU A 21 -0.91 9.08 -13.47
N PRO A 22 -0.05 9.02 -12.43
CA PRO A 22 0.62 10.19 -11.84
C PRO A 22 1.49 11.00 -12.81
N THR A 23 1.96 10.38 -13.90
CA THR A 23 2.82 11.04 -14.89
C THR A 23 2.04 11.80 -15.96
N ASN A 24 0.71 11.67 -15.99
CA ASN A 24 -0.14 12.35 -16.95
C ASN A 24 -0.79 13.60 -16.31
N PRO A 25 -0.42 14.82 -16.75
CA PRO A 25 -0.92 16.05 -16.13
C PRO A 25 -2.42 16.30 -16.37
N LYS A 26 -3.05 15.60 -17.32
CA LYS A 26 -4.48 15.76 -17.62
C LYS A 26 -5.39 14.90 -16.72
N THR A 27 -4.82 13.93 -16.01
CA THR A 27 -5.57 12.93 -15.23
C THR A 27 -5.08 12.87 -13.79
N ILE A 28 -4.85 14.04 -13.17
CA ILE A 28 -4.38 14.11 -11.79
C ILE A 28 -5.51 13.66 -10.85
N VAL A 29 -5.30 12.53 -10.20
CA VAL A 29 -6.19 12.03 -9.15
C VAL A 29 -5.70 12.50 -7.78
N SER A 30 -6.64 12.71 -6.86
CA SER A 30 -6.33 12.87 -5.45
C SER A 30 -6.50 11.55 -4.72
N PHE A 31 -5.55 11.22 -3.86
CA PHE A 31 -5.54 10.01 -3.04
C PHE A 31 -4.98 10.35 -1.66
N ASN A 32 -5.80 10.17 -0.63
CA ASN A 32 -5.38 10.28 0.75
C ASN A 32 -5.31 8.88 1.39
N PRO A 33 -4.12 8.32 1.64
CA PRO A 33 -3.99 7.03 2.30
C PRO A 33 -4.47 7.08 3.75
N LEU A 34 -4.60 8.27 4.36
CA LEU A 34 -5.12 8.48 5.71
C LEU A 34 -6.64 8.69 5.75
N GLU A 35 -7.33 8.75 4.61
CA GLU A 35 -8.78 8.88 4.57
C GLU A 35 -9.44 7.68 5.27
N GLU A 36 -10.44 7.97 6.11
CA GLU A 36 -11.15 6.99 6.93
C GLU A 36 -11.77 5.88 6.08
N ILE A 37 -11.56 4.63 6.52
CA ILE A 37 -12.27 3.47 5.99
C ILE A 37 -13.20 2.97 7.08
N LYS A 38 -14.51 2.93 6.77
CA LYS A 38 -15.52 2.45 7.71
C LYS A 38 -15.17 1.04 8.20
N GLY A 39 -15.18 0.87 9.54
CA GLY A 39 -14.90 -0.40 10.19
C GLY A 39 -13.42 -0.73 10.39
N ILE A 40 -12.53 0.19 10.04
CA ILE A 40 -11.09 0.08 10.29
C ILE A 40 -10.68 1.23 11.20
N SER A 41 -9.96 0.90 12.28
CA SER A 41 -9.47 1.91 13.22
C SER A 41 -8.32 2.74 12.60
N PRO A 42 -8.14 4.03 13.01
CA PRO A 42 -6.97 4.82 12.62
C PRO A 42 -5.63 4.15 12.95
N GLU A 43 -5.58 3.36 14.01
CA GLU A 43 -4.41 2.62 14.48
C GLU A 43 -4.03 1.49 13.53
N GLU A 44 -5.01 0.68 13.12
CA GLU A 44 -4.83 -0.37 12.11
C GLU A 44 -4.35 0.25 10.79
N GLN A 45 -5.01 1.32 10.35
CA GLN A 45 -4.63 2.04 9.13
C GLN A 45 -3.21 2.59 9.21
N ALA A 46 -2.86 3.26 10.32
CA ALA A 46 -1.51 3.74 10.52
C ALA A 46 -0.48 2.60 10.54
N GLY A 47 -0.82 1.44 11.11
CA GLY A 47 0.04 0.26 11.12
C GLY A 47 0.36 -0.26 9.72
N GLU A 48 -0.65 -0.40 8.88
CA GLU A 48 -0.47 -0.82 7.48
C GLU A 48 0.38 0.15 6.68
N LEU A 49 0.15 1.46 6.86
CA LEU A 49 0.98 2.47 6.21
C LEU A 49 2.42 2.47 6.74
N VAL A 50 2.64 2.19 8.02
CA VAL A 50 3.99 2.03 8.58
C VAL A 50 4.74 0.89 7.89
N GLU A 51 4.09 -0.26 7.65
CA GLU A 51 4.71 -1.39 6.94
C GLU A 51 5.08 -1.04 5.50
N VAL A 52 4.27 -0.22 4.83
CA VAL A 52 4.60 0.32 3.51
C VAL A 52 5.89 1.15 3.56
N PHE A 53 6.01 2.09 4.49
CA PHE A 53 7.23 2.88 4.63
C PHE A 53 8.43 1.98 5.01
N LYS A 54 8.24 1.02 5.92
CA LYS A 54 9.27 0.08 6.35
C LYS A 54 9.85 -0.73 5.20
N LYS A 55 9.00 -1.21 4.30
CA LYS A 55 9.42 -1.91 3.08
C LYS A 55 10.31 -1.05 2.18
N ILE A 56 9.96 0.22 1.96
CA ILE A 56 10.71 1.10 1.05
C ILE A 56 12.08 1.49 1.61
N TRP A 57 12.20 1.59 2.94
CA TRP A 57 13.44 1.98 3.62
C TRP A 57 13.94 0.93 4.61
N SER A 58 13.89 -0.35 4.25
CA SER A 58 14.25 -1.48 5.11
C SER A 58 15.65 -1.34 5.71
N ASP A 59 16.60 -0.85 4.91
CA ASP A 59 18.02 -0.76 5.29
C ASP A 59 18.31 0.38 6.28
N ALA A 60 17.35 1.30 6.46
CA ALA A 60 17.49 2.49 7.29
C ALA A 60 16.25 2.71 8.17
N TRP A 61 15.75 1.62 8.77
CA TRP A 61 14.59 1.60 9.65
C TRP A 61 14.97 1.39 11.12
N GLY A 62 14.27 2.04 12.04
CA GLY A 62 14.53 1.88 13.47
C GLY A 62 13.30 2.14 14.33
N ALA A 63 13.27 1.51 15.52
CA ALA A 63 12.11 1.53 16.42
C ALA A 63 11.62 2.95 16.78
N ARG A 64 12.55 3.90 16.94
CA ARG A 64 12.20 5.30 17.21
C ARG A 64 11.45 5.94 16.04
N MET A 65 11.95 5.75 14.83
CA MET A 65 11.35 6.29 13.61
C MET A 65 9.97 5.68 13.40
N GLU A 66 9.85 4.36 13.60
CA GLU A 66 8.58 3.65 13.51
C GLU A 66 7.55 4.22 14.49
N GLY A 67 7.92 4.37 15.76
CA GLY A 67 7.03 4.93 16.78
C GLY A 67 6.61 6.36 16.47
N ILE A 68 7.51 7.20 15.97
CA ILE A 68 7.19 8.58 15.58
C ILE A 68 6.26 8.60 14.38
N LEU A 69 6.56 7.83 13.33
CA LEU A 69 5.74 7.75 12.14
C LEU A 69 4.33 7.24 12.47
N ARG A 70 4.22 6.11 13.18
CA ARG A 70 2.94 5.51 13.57
C ARG A 70 2.03 6.51 14.29
N ASN A 71 2.56 7.16 15.33
CA ASN A 71 1.77 8.12 16.11
C ASN A 71 1.44 9.39 15.30
N SER A 72 2.31 9.81 14.38
CA SER A 72 2.04 10.90 13.46
C SER A 72 0.89 10.55 12.51
N LEU A 73 0.90 9.36 11.92
CA LEU A 73 -0.16 8.90 11.02
C LEU A 73 -1.51 8.78 11.74
N ILE A 74 -1.53 8.26 12.97
CA ILE A 74 -2.73 8.24 13.82
C ILE A 74 -3.26 9.66 14.05
N ALA A 75 -2.39 10.58 14.46
CA ALA A 75 -2.79 11.96 14.74
C ALA A 75 -3.37 12.66 13.51
N LEU A 76 -2.79 12.43 12.33
CA LEU A 76 -3.26 12.98 11.06
C LEU A 76 -4.60 12.35 10.64
N ALA A 77 -4.74 11.03 10.75
CA ALA A 77 -5.97 10.31 10.42
C ALA A 77 -7.16 10.78 11.28
N GLU A 78 -7.00 10.87 12.61
CA GLU A 78 -8.05 11.35 13.51
C GLU A 78 -8.43 12.82 13.29
N ASN A 79 -7.57 13.59 12.62
CA ASN A 79 -7.83 14.99 12.26
C ASN A 79 -8.34 15.16 10.82
N ASN A 80 -8.56 14.07 10.05
CA ASN A 80 -8.88 14.12 8.62
C ASN A 80 -7.85 14.92 7.80
N LEU A 81 -6.57 14.79 8.16
CA LEU A 81 -5.45 15.43 7.45
C LEU A 81 -4.82 14.47 6.44
N THR A 82 -3.83 14.96 5.72
CA THR A 82 -3.09 14.23 4.70
C THR A 82 -1.65 13.97 5.15
N LEU A 83 -0.92 13.17 4.37
CA LEU A 83 0.52 12.98 4.58
C LEU A 83 1.33 14.28 4.42
N VAL A 84 0.79 15.28 3.72
CA VAL A 84 1.48 16.56 3.48
C VAL A 84 1.62 17.37 4.76
N GLU A 85 0.73 17.21 5.74
CA GLU A 85 0.82 17.90 7.03
C GLU A 85 1.82 17.26 8.00
N LEU A 86 2.33 16.06 7.70
CA LEU A 86 3.25 15.32 8.60
C LEU A 86 4.50 16.12 8.97
N PRO A 87 5.22 16.77 8.02
CA PRO A 87 6.38 17.57 8.38
C PRO A 87 6.04 18.72 9.34
N LEU A 88 4.90 19.39 9.15
CA LEU A 88 4.45 20.47 10.02
C LEU A 88 4.08 19.96 11.42
N LEU A 89 3.44 18.80 11.53
CA LEU A 89 3.14 18.15 12.81
C LEU A 89 4.43 17.90 13.62
N LEU A 90 5.51 17.47 12.95
CA LEU A 90 6.76 17.16 13.64
C LEU A 90 7.60 18.42 13.94
N SER A 91 7.61 19.41 13.05
CA SER A 91 8.48 20.58 13.17
C SER A 91 7.85 21.77 13.93
N ASP A 92 6.54 21.99 13.82
CA ASP A 92 5.86 23.16 14.40
C ASP A 92 5.06 22.78 15.65
N SER A 93 5.44 23.35 16.80
CA SER A 93 4.80 23.06 18.10
C SER A 93 3.39 23.64 18.22
N LEU A 94 3.09 24.76 17.57
CA LEU A 94 1.76 25.37 17.60
C LEU A 94 0.78 24.55 16.77
N VAL A 95 1.21 24.14 15.58
CA VAL A 95 0.43 23.24 14.71
C VAL A 95 0.18 21.91 15.42
N ARG A 96 1.23 21.29 15.97
CA ARG A 96 1.10 20.04 16.73
C ARG A 96 0.12 20.16 17.89
N LYS A 97 0.22 21.21 18.71
CA LYS A 97 -0.71 21.44 19.82
C LYS A 97 -2.16 21.56 19.35
N ARG A 98 -2.43 22.12 18.17
CA ARG A 98 -3.78 22.20 17.59
C ARG A 98 -4.28 20.83 17.13
N ILE A 99 -3.46 20.06 16.44
CA ILE A 99 -3.80 18.70 15.97
C ILE A 99 -4.09 17.78 17.16
N LEU A 100 -3.23 17.78 18.18
CA LEU A 100 -3.35 16.91 19.36
C LEU A 100 -4.58 17.19 20.24
N LYS A 101 -5.24 18.35 20.10
CA LYS A 101 -6.50 18.63 20.81
C LYS A 101 -7.64 17.72 20.37
N LYS A 102 -7.64 17.29 19.11
CA LYS A 102 -8.69 16.43 18.53
C LYS A 102 -8.33 14.94 18.59
N VAL A 103 -7.08 14.62 18.93
CA VAL A 103 -6.61 13.23 19.00
C VAL A 103 -7.27 12.53 20.19
N LYS A 104 -7.87 11.36 19.95
CA LYS A 104 -8.53 10.53 20.94
C LYS A 104 -7.60 9.42 21.44
N ASN A 105 -6.75 8.88 20.56
CA ASN A 105 -5.83 7.80 20.93
C ASN A 105 -4.90 8.20 22.11
N PRO A 106 -4.97 7.53 23.27
CA PRO A 106 -4.24 7.91 24.46
C PRO A 106 -2.73 7.70 24.32
N THR A 107 -2.31 6.64 23.63
CA THR A 107 -0.90 6.31 23.36
C THR A 107 -0.24 7.39 22.51
N CYS A 108 -0.93 7.87 21.48
CA CYS A 108 -0.48 8.95 20.61
C CYS A 108 -0.29 10.26 21.40
N ARG A 109 -1.29 10.63 22.22
CA ARG A 109 -1.18 11.82 23.08
C ARG A 109 -0.02 11.72 24.06
N GLN A 110 0.14 10.58 24.71
CA GLN A 110 1.23 10.33 25.65
C GLN A 110 2.60 10.42 24.94
N ARG A 111 2.73 9.81 23.77
CA ARG A 111 3.97 9.85 22.98
C ARG A 111 4.36 11.26 22.58
N PHE A 112 3.39 12.08 22.13
CA PHE A 112 3.68 13.46 21.78
C PHE A 112 3.90 14.35 23.01
N LYS A 113 3.33 14.02 24.17
CA LYS A 113 3.66 14.68 25.44
C LYS A 113 5.11 14.43 25.84
N GLU A 114 5.60 13.19 25.71
CA GLU A 114 7.01 12.85 25.90
C GLU A 114 7.89 13.60 24.91
N TYR A 115 7.51 13.59 23.63
CA TYR A 115 8.23 14.32 22.58
C TYR A 115 8.35 15.81 22.90
N ASP A 116 7.27 16.45 23.34
CA ASP A 116 7.25 17.87 23.68
C ASP A 116 8.04 18.22 24.96
N SER A 117 8.28 17.24 25.84
CA SER A 117 9.11 17.43 27.04
C SER A 117 10.61 17.42 26.76
N LEU A 118 11.03 16.96 25.57
CA LEU A 118 12.43 16.90 25.18
C LEU A 118 13.01 18.27 24.85
N ARG A 119 14.34 18.38 25.00
CA ARG A 119 15.09 19.56 24.55
C ARG A 119 14.95 19.74 23.03
N PRO A 120 14.94 20.99 22.51
CA PRO A 120 14.79 21.25 21.07
C PRO A 120 15.80 20.53 20.16
N SER A 121 17.05 20.35 20.58
CA SER A 121 18.05 19.59 19.84
C SER A 121 17.67 18.12 19.71
N THR A 122 17.35 17.47 20.83
CA THR A 122 16.92 16.06 20.88
C THR A 122 15.64 15.83 20.08
N ARG A 123 14.69 16.78 20.12
CA ARG A 123 13.48 16.70 19.28
C ARG A 123 13.79 16.65 17.80
N ARG A 124 14.72 17.50 17.33
CA ARG A 124 15.15 17.52 15.92
C ARG A 124 15.79 16.20 15.51
N GLU A 125 16.73 15.70 16.33
CA GLU A 125 17.38 14.40 16.11
C GLU A 125 16.38 13.25 16.02
N TRP A 126 15.36 13.25 16.89
CA TRP A 126 14.35 12.19 16.90
C TRP A 126 13.52 12.14 15.62
N VAL A 127 13.17 13.29 15.04
CA VAL A 127 12.29 13.36 13.87
C VAL A 127 13.05 13.39 12.55
N GLU A 128 14.35 13.67 12.56
CA GLU A 128 15.17 13.87 11.35
C GLU A 128 15.03 12.72 10.33
N SER A 129 15.22 11.47 10.77
CA SER A 129 15.11 10.31 9.87
C SER A 129 13.69 10.14 9.29
N THR A 130 12.66 10.46 10.08
CA THR A 130 11.26 10.42 9.63
C THR A 130 10.99 11.51 8.60
N LEU A 131 11.41 12.74 8.91
CA LEU A 131 11.27 13.90 8.04
C LEU A 131 12.01 13.70 6.72
N ASN A 132 13.24 13.18 6.75
CA ASN A 132 14.04 12.96 5.55
C ASN A 132 13.33 12.02 4.56
N LYS A 133 12.75 10.93 5.04
CA LYS A 133 12.03 9.96 4.19
C LYS A 133 10.71 10.52 3.66
N VAL A 134 9.91 11.17 4.53
CA VAL A 134 8.64 11.79 4.13
C VAL A 134 8.88 12.93 3.13
N ASN A 135 9.87 13.79 3.39
CA ASN A 135 10.23 14.88 2.49
C ASN A 135 10.79 14.37 1.16
N ALA A 136 11.60 13.30 1.16
CA ALA A 136 12.08 12.68 -0.07
C ALA A 136 10.90 12.25 -0.95
N PHE A 137 9.86 11.63 -0.36
CA PHE A 137 8.66 11.24 -1.10
C PHE A 137 7.83 12.43 -1.58
N LEU A 138 7.62 13.43 -0.73
CA LEU A 138 6.84 14.64 -1.05
C LEU A 138 7.59 15.66 -1.92
N SER A 139 8.88 15.44 -2.19
CA SER A 139 9.71 16.35 -3.02
C SER A 139 9.30 16.34 -4.49
N ASP A 140 8.77 15.22 -4.99
CA ASP A 140 8.24 15.14 -6.35
C ASP A 140 6.87 15.81 -6.41
N ARG A 141 6.76 16.93 -7.14
CA ARG A 141 5.51 17.69 -7.28
C ARG A 141 4.34 16.82 -7.76
N ARG A 142 4.59 15.88 -8.67
CA ARG A 142 3.55 15.00 -9.24
C ARG A 142 2.95 14.10 -8.16
N ILE A 143 3.82 13.58 -7.31
CA ILE A 143 3.45 12.74 -6.17
C ILE A 143 2.77 13.59 -5.10
N ARG A 144 3.36 14.73 -4.73
CA ARG A 144 2.79 15.63 -3.72
C ARG A 144 1.37 16.03 -4.05
N GLN A 145 1.07 16.39 -5.31
CA GLN A 145 -0.26 16.81 -5.74
C GLN A 145 -1.34 15.75 -5.46
N ILE A 146 -1.00 14.46 -5.62
CA ILE A 146 -1.92 13.35 -5.33
C ILE A 146 -2.36 13.37 -3.86
N PHE A 147 -1.45 13.68 -2.93
CA PHE A 147 -1.70 13.61 -1.49
C PHE A 147 -2.23 14.90 -0.86
N THR A 148 -2.55 15.94 -1.64
CA THR A 148 -2.94 17.25 -1.08
C THR A 148 -4.38 17.35 -0.60
N SER A 149 -5.28 16.50 -1.10
CA SER A 149 -6.69 16.57 -0.74
C SER A 149 -6.98 15.67 0.46
N GLN A 150 -7.81 16.16 1.40
CA GLN A 150 -8.28 15.37 2.54
C GLN A 150 -9.13 14.17 2.10
N LYS A 151 -9.87 14.30 1.00
CA LYS A 151 -10.66 13.23 0.39
C LYS A 151 -10.05 12.78 -0.92
N SER A 152 -10.04 11.47 -1.13
CA SER A 152 -9.64 10.89 -2.40
C SER A 152 -10.71 11.20 -3.45
N SER A 153 -10.25 11.36 -4.69
CA SER A 153 -11.12 11.54 -5.87
C SER A 153 -11.88 10.26 -6.27
N PHE A 154 -11.60 9.15 -5.60
CA PHE A 154 -12.21 7.85 -5.82
C PHE A 154 -12.42 7.14 -4.48
N ASN A 155 -13.40 6.24 -4.43
CA ASN A 155 -13.64 5.39 -3.26
C ASN A 155 -13.37 3.92 -3.63
N LEU A 156 -12.34 3.33 -3.03
CA LEU A 156 -11.94 1.94 -3.33
C LEU A 156 -13.01 0.92 -2.94
N ARG A 157 -13.75 1.17 -1.86
CA ARG A 157 -14.85 0.29 -1.43
C ARG A 157 -15.98 0.31 -2.45
N GLU A 158 -16.35 1.49 -2.92
CA GLU A 158 -17.34 1.67 -3.98
C GLU A 158 -16.90 0.99 -5.29
N ILE A 159 -15.63 1.17 -5.68
CA ILE A 159 -15.07 0.53 -6.89
C ILE A 159 -15.22 -0.99 -6.82
N ILE A 160 -14.88 -1.58 -5.67
CA ILE A 160 -14.97 -3.03 -5.45
C ILE A 160 -16.44 -3.48 -5.48
N ASP A 161 -17.31 -2.85 -4.70
CA ASP A 161 -18.70 -3.29 -4.53
C ASP A 161 -19.55 -3.10 -5.80
N ASN A 162 -19.28 -2.02 -6.55
CA ASN A 162 -19.98 -1.71 -7.80
C ASN A 162 -19.31 -2.31 -9.04
N LYS A 163 -18.32 -3.20 -8.87
CA LYS A 163 -17.63 -3.91 -9.97
C LYS A 163 -17.03 -2.96 -11.02
N LYS A 164 -16.52 -1.81 -10.58
CA LYS A 164 -15.83 -0.85 -11.45
C LYS A 164 -14.43 -1.37 -11.79
N ILE A 165 -13.83 -0.79 -12.83
CA ILE A 165 -12.49 -1.12 -13.30
C ILE A 165 -11.52 -0.06 -12.79
N LEU A 166 -10.51 -0.48 -12.04
CA LEU A 166 -9.42 0.38 -11.57
C LEU A 166 -8.14 0.05 -12.34
N LEU A 167 -7.61 1.02 -13.06
CA LEU A 167 -6.34 0.93 -13.78
C LEU A 167 -5.31 1.82 -13.11
N ILE A 168 -4.21 1.24 -12.65
CA ILE A 168 -3.12 1.97 -12.02
C ILE A 168 -1.88 1.82 -12.89
N LYS A 169 -1.42 2.94 -13.46
CA LYS A 169 -0.23 2.97 -14.31
C LYS A 169 0.88 3.75 -13.60
N LEU A 170 1.86 3.01 -13.08
CA LEU A 170 3.03 3.56 -12.40
C LEU A 170 4.26 3.47 -13.32
N GLU A 171 4.60 4.58 -13.98
CA GLU A 171 5.79 4.64 -14.83
C GLU A 171 7.08 4.69 -13.99
N ARG A 172 7.56 3.53 -13.51
CA ARG A 172 8.74 3.42 -12.63
C ARG A 172 9.97 4.13 -13.18
N GLY A 173 10.21 4.11 -14.50
CA GLY A 173 11.34 4.84 -15.10
C GLY A 173 11.31 6.36 -14.85
N ARG A 174 10.12 6.96 -14.68
CA ARG A 174 9.95 8.41 -14.45
C ARG A 174 9.75 8.78 -12.98
N LEU A 175 9.16 7.87 -12.19
CA LEU A 175 8.82 8.10 -10.78
C LEU A 175 9.83 7.46 -9.81
N LYS A 176 10.68 6.55 -10.28
CA LYS A 176 11.68 5.81 -9.50
C LYS A 176 11.06 5.23 -8.21
N GLY A 177 11.72 5.38 -7.06
CA GLY A 177 11.23 4.86 -5.77
C GLY A 177 9.87 5.40 -5.34
N SER A 178 9.42 6.56 -5.85
CA SER A 178 8.08 7.07 -5.56
C SER A 178 6.96 6.25 -6.20
N ALA A 179 7.23 5.55 -7.32
CA ALA A 179 6.28 4.59 -7.87
C ALA A 179 6.06 3.42 -6.92
N ASP A 180 7.13 2.87 -6.35
CA ASP A 180 7.06 1.72 -5.46
C ASP A 180 6.29 2.06 -4.19
N LEU A 181 6.56 3.24 -3.61
CA LEU A 181 5.83 3.73 -2.44
C LEU A 181 4.36 3.99 -2.76
N LEU A 182 4.03 4.73 -3.83
CA LEU A 182 2.64 4.99 -4.21
C LEU A 182 1.88 3.69 -4.52
N GLY A 183 2.50 2.76 -5.24
CA GLY A 183 1.91 1.46 -5.54
C GLY A 183 1.67 0.63 -4.28
N SER A 184 2.61 0.63 -3.34
CA SER A 184 2.46 -0.06 -2.04
C SER A 184 1.34 0.56 -1.20
N LEU A 185 1.21 1.90 -1.19
CA LEU A 185 0.12 2.59 -0.50
C LEU A 185 -1.26 2.28 -1.12
N LEU A 186 -1.36 2.28 -2.45
CA LEU A 186 -2.59 1.92 -3.16
C LEU A 186 -2.95 0.45 -2.90
N LEU A 187 -1.98 -0.45 -2.97
CA LEU A 187 -2.17 -1.88 -2.71
C LEU A 187 -2.70 -2.12 -1.29
N SER A 188 -2.07 -1.51 -0.30
CA SER A 188 -2.52 -1.56 1.11
C SER A 188 -3.95 -1.03 1.26
N LYS A 189 -4.28 0.13 0.65
CA LYS A 189 -5.64 0.67 0.72
C LYS A 189 -6.68 -0.18 -0.02
N ILE A 190 -6.31 -0.87 -1.11
CA ILE A 190 -7.18 -1.83 -1.79
C ILE A 190 -7.45 -3.04 -0.90
N GLN A 191 -6.41 -3.59 -0.25
CA GLN A 191 -6.55 -4.69 0.70
C GLN A 191 -7.47 -4.29 1.84
N MET A 192 -7.23 -3.14 2.48
CA MET A 192 -8.08 -2.62 3.55
C MET A 192 -9.53 -2.42 3.10
N ALA A 193 -9.76 -1.83 1.92
CA ALA A 193 -11.10 -1.68 1.37
C ALA A 193 -11.78 -3.04 1.13
N ALA A 194 -11.05 -4.03 0.62
CA ALA A 194 -11.56 -5.38 0.44
C ALA A 194 -11.92 -6.05 1.78
N PHE A 195 -11.10 -5.85 2.82
CA PHE A 195 -11.27 -6.47 4.14
C PHE A 195 -12.37 -5.78 4.95
N SER A 196 -12.61 -4.48 4.70
CA SER A 196 -13.74 -3.75 5.32
C SER A 196 -15.11 -4.32 4.97
N ARG A 197 -15.21 -5.23 3.98
CA ARG A 197 -16.44 -5.95 3.59
C ARG A 197 -16.92 -6.99 4.62
N THR A 198 -16.35 -7.00 5.83
CA THR A 198 -16.84 -7.78 6.98
C THR A 198 -18.29 -7.47 7.31
N ASP A 199 -18.76 -6.26 7.02
CA ASP A 199 -20.14 -5.81 7.18
C ASP A 199 -21.14 -6.51 6.22
N LEU A 200 -20.65 -7.19 5.18
CA LEU A 200 -21.46 -7.98 4.25
C LEU A 200 -21.29 -9.48 4.49
N PRO A 201 -22.37 -10.29 4.44
CA PRO A 201 -22.27 -11.75 4.41
C PRO A 201 -21.43 -12.23 3.22
N GLN A 202 -20.65 -13.30 3.40
CA GLN A 202 -19.73 -13.79 2.37
C GLN A 202 -20.42 -14.12 1.03
N SER A 203 -21.69 -14.54 1.05
CA SER A 203 -22.50 -14.82 -0.13
C SER A 203 -22.88 -13.57 -0.95
N LYS A 204 -22.90 -12.39 -0.33
CA LYS A 204 -23.20 -11.11 -0.99
C LYS A 204 -21.96 -10.38 -1.48
N ARG A 205 -20.76 -10.83 -1.10
CA ARG A 205 -19.50 -10.21 -1.54
C ARG A 205 -19.25 -10.52 -3.01
N VAL A 206 -19.07 -9.48 -3.81
CA VAL A 206 -18.71 -9.61 -5.23
C VAL A 206 -17.21 -9.95 -5.38
N PRO A 207 -16.84 -10.86 -6.30
CA PRO A 207 -15.44 -11.09 -6.63
C PRO A 207 -14.75 -9.84 -7.16
N PHE A 208 -13.55 -9.56 -6.68
CA PHE A 208 -12.68 -8.51 -7.19
C PHE A 208 -11.31 -9.10 -7.53
N TYR A 209 -10.87 -8.89 -8.78
CA TYR A 209 -9.64 -9.46 -9.31
C TYR A 209 -8.57 -8.39 -9.38
N LEU A 210 -7.47 -8.61 -8.66
CA LEU A 210 -6.35 -7.69 -8.59
C LEU A 210 -5.15 -8.30 -9.31
N TYR A 211 -4.82 -7.71 -10.45
CA TYR A 211 -3.67 -8.06 -11.27
C TYR A 211 -2.51 -7.14 -10.90
N ILE A 212 -1.39 -7.73 -10.48
CA ILE A 212 -0.22 -6.98 -10.04
C ILE A 212 0.98 -7.47 -10.83
N ASP A 213 1.44 -6.63 -11.75
CA ASP A 213 2.70 -6.83 -12.45
C ASP A 213 3.87 -6.45 -11.53
N GLU A 214 4.94 -7.22 -11.59
CA GLU A 214 6.12 -7.11 -10.73
C GLU A 214 5.78 -6.89 -9.24
N PHE A 215 4.87 -7.73 -8.73
CA PHE A 215 4.22 -7.53 -7.43
C PHE A 215 5.16 -7.42 -6.23
N GLN A 216 6.37 -8.02 -6.32
CA GLN A 216 7.42 -7.93 -5.31
C GLN A 216 7.86 -6.49 -5.03
N ASN A 217 7.68 -5.58 -6.00
CA ASN A 217 7.95 -4.16 -5.81
C ASN A 217 6.91 -3.46 -4.93
N PHE A 218 5.75 -4.07 -4.66
CA PHE A 218 4.65 -3.43 -3.92
C PHE A 218 4.21 -4.19 -2.67
N ALA A 219 4.39 -5.52 -2.64
CA ALA A 219 3.92 -6.37 -1.56
C ALA A 219 4.66 -6.10 -0.23
N THR A 220 3.93 -5.68 0.80
CA THR A 220 4.43 -5.57 2.19
C THR A 220 4.36 -6.93 2.89
N GLN A 221 5.05 -7.07 4.02
CA GLN A 221 4.97 -8.30 4.83
C GLN A 221 3.52 -8.58 5.27
N SER A 222 2.80 -7.56 5.73
CA SER A 222 1.37 -7.69 6.08
C SER A 222 0.52 -8.17 4.88
N PHE A 223 0.78 -7.65 3.68
CA PHE A 223 0.09 -8.12 2.46
C PHE A 223 0.32 -9.61 2.21
N ILE A 224 1.53 -10.11 2.51
CA ILE A 224 1.93 -11.52 2.33
C ILE A 224 1.19 -12.44 3.30
N GLU A 225 1.15 -12.08 4.58
CA GLU A 225 0.51 -12.87 5.62
C GLU A 225 -1.01 -12.97 5.39
N THR A 226 -1.58 -11.91 4.84
CA THR A 226 -3.01 -11.80 4.57
C THR A 226 -3.44 -12.36 3.21
N LEU A 227 -2.51 -12.84 2.37
CA LEU A 227 -2.81 -13.54 1.10
C LEU A 227 -3.79 -14.71 1.31
N SER A 228 -3.56 -15.47 2.38
CA SER A 228 -4.37 -16.63 2.75
C SER A 228 -5.80 -16.25 3.14
N GLU A 229 -6.00 -15.04 3.66
CA GLU A 229 -7.29 -14.54 4.14
C GLU A 229 -8.12 -13.87 3.05
N ALA A 230 -7.49 -13.37 1.99
CA ALA A 230 -8.12 -12.66 0.88
C ALA A 230 -9.32 -13.41 0.28
N ARG A 231 -9.28 -14.74 0.28
CA ARG A 231 -10.37 -15.61 -0.19
C ARG A 231 -11.68 -15.39 0.57
N LYS A 232 -11.64 -15.15 1.89
CA LYS A 232 -12.83 -14.86 2.72
C LYS A 232 -13.53 -13.59 2.23
N TYR A 233 -12.76 -12.67 1.68
CA TYR A 233 -13.24 -11.39 1.17
C TYR A 233 -13.61 -11.44 -0.32
N LYS A 234 -13.46 -12.56 -1.02
CA LYS A 234 -13.62 -12.62 -2.49
C LYS A 234 -12.65 -11.68 -3.22
N LEU A 235 -11.46 -11.46 -2.65
CA LEU A 235 -10.35 -10.81 -3.33
C LEU A 235 -9.47 -11.89 -3.96
N SER A 236 -9.38 -11.87 -5.29
CA SER A 236 -8.56 -12.80 -6.08
C SER A 236 -7.30 -12.08 -6.55
N LEU A 237 -6.15 -12.65 -6.23
CA LEU A 237 -4.86 -12.06 -6.54
C LEU A 237 -4.23 -12.79 -7.73
N ILE A 238 -3.76 -12.02 -8.70
CA ILE A 238 -3.02 -12.50 -9.86
C ILE A 238 -1.68 -11.79 -9.82
N LEU A 239 -0.64 -12.52 -9.42
CA LEU A 239 0.69 -12.00 -9.13
C LEU A 239 1.62 -12.41 -10.27
N ALA A 240 2.27 -11.43 -10.90
CA ALA A 240 3.27 -11.69 -11.95
C ALA A 240 4.65 -11.15 -11.51
N HIS A 241 5.71 -11.92 -11.81
CA HIS A 241 7.09 -11.46 -11.69
C HIS A 241 7.96 -12.07 -12.80
N GLN A 242 9.23 -11.68 -12.86
CA GLN A 242 10.22 -12.28 -13.76
C GLN A 242 11.13 -13.36 -13.16
N ASN A 243 11.56 -13.22 -11.90
CA ASN A 243 12.54 -14.13 -11.28
C ASN A 243 12.28 -14.31 -9.78
N LEU A 244 12.33 -15.55 -9.30
CA LEU A 244 12.07 -15.89 -7.90
C LEU A 244 13.07 -15.27 -6.93
N SER A 245 14.34 -15.14 -7.35
CA SER A 245 15.41 -14.54 -6.55
C SER A 245 15.23 -13.05 -6.25
N GLN A 246 14.34 -12.35 -6.96
CA GLN A 246 14.00 -10.95 -6.65
C GLN A 246 13.08 -10.83 -5.43
N MET A 247 12.50 -11.94 -4.97
CA MET A 247 11.64 -11.96 -3.79
C MET A 247 12.46 -12.32 -2.56
N PRO A 248 12.19 -11.67 -1.41
CA PRO A 248 12.63 -12.18 -0.13
C PRO A 248 12.18 -13.64 0.04
N LYS A 249 13.02 -14.47 0.68
CA LYS A 249 12.74 -15.91 0.84
C LYS A 249 11.38 -16.19 1.50
N GLU A 250 11.01 -15.38 2.48
CA GLU A 250 9.72 -15.47 3.18
C GLU A 250 8.54 -15.18 2.24
N LEU A 251 8.68 -14.16 1.38
CA LEU A 251 7.69 -13.84 0.34
C LEU A 251 7.56 -14.98 -0.65
N GLN A 252 8.68 -15.52 -1.12
CA GLN A 252 8.71 -16.63 -2.06
C GLN A 252 7.99 -17.86 -1.48
N ALA A 253 8.32 -18.25 -0.25
CA ALA A 253 7.70 -19.39 0.41
C ALA A 253 6.17 -19.20 0.58
N SER A 254 5.74 -18.03 1.02
CA SER A 254 4.31 -17.74 1.20
C SER A 254 3.53 -17.78 -0.12
N VAL A 255 4.08 -17.18 -1.19
CA VAL A 255 3.42 -17.17 -2.51
C VAL A 255 3.30 -18.59 -3.05
N LEU A 256 4.38 -19.36 -3.03
CA LEU A 256 4.36 -20.75 -3.52
C LEU A 256 3.40 -21.64 -2.73
N ALA A 257 3.28 -21.42 -1.41
CA ALA A 257 2.38 -22.20 -0.57
C ALA A 257 0.88 -21.82 -0.72
N ASN A 258 0.57 -20.55 -1.00
CA ASN A 258 -0.81 -20.04 -0.99
C ASN A 258 -1.43 -19.90 -2.40
N CYS A 259 -0.62 -19.84 -3.46
CA CYS A 259 -1.13 -19.71 -4.83
C CYS A 259 -1.67 -21.06 -5.35
N GLY A 260 -2.99 -21.17 -5.43
CA GLY A 260 -3.64 -22.39 -5.93
C GLY A 260 -3.51 -22.63 -7.44
N VAL A 261 -3.11 -21.62 -8.22
CA VAL A 261 -2.83 -21.74 -9.66
C VAL A 261 -1.48 -21.10 -9.93
N VAL A 262 -0.62 -21.84 -10.62
CA VAL A 262 0.71 -21.40 -11.01
C VAL A 262 0.88 -21.59 -12.51
N SER A 263 1.37 -20.54 -13.18
CA SER A 263 1.71 -20.58 -14.60
C SER A 263 3.18 -20.21 -14.75
N CYS A 264 3.97 -21.13 -15.31
CA CYS A 264 5.39 -20.92 -15.55
C CYS A 264 5.64 -20.71 -17.05
N PHE A 265 6.41 -19.69 -17.38
CA PHE A 265 6.97 -19.48 -18.71
C PHE A 265 8.44 -19.90 -18.72
N ARG A 266 9.21 -19.46 -19.73
CA ARG A 266 10.66 -19.69 -19.74
C ARG A 266 11.31 -19.01 -18.53
N VAL A 267 11.87 -19.82 -17.63
CA VAL A 267 12.55 -19.38 -16.39
C VAL A 267 14.05 -19.68 -16.43
N SER A 268 14.81 -19.16 -15.47
CA SER A 268 16.23 -19.50 -15.26
C SER A 268 16.40 -20.96 -14.81
N ARG A 269 17.64 -21.46 -14.80
CA ARG A 269 17.93 -22.82 -14.32
C ARG A 269 17.58 -22.96 -12.84
N GLU A 270 17.94 -21.96 -12.05
CA GLU A 270 17.71 -21.92 -10.60
C GLU A 270 16.21 -21.93 -10.30
N ASP A 271 15.44 -21.06 -10.98
CA ASP A 271 13.99 -21.00 -10.82
C ASP A 271 13.31 -22.29 -11.30
N ALA A 272 13.79 -22.88 -12.40
CA ALA A 272 13.28 -24.16 -12.90
C ALA A 272 13.43 -25.28 -11.86
N GLN A 273 14.54 -25.33 -11.11
CA GLN A 273 14.75 -26.34 -10.07
C GLN A 273 13.76 -26.17 -8.92
N ILE A 274 13.47 -24.93 -8.52
CA ILE A 274 12.49 -24.63 -7.47
C ILE A 274 11.09 -24.99 -7.96
N MET A 275 10.68 -24.48 -9.12
CA MET A 275 9.35 -24.74 -9.69
C MET A 275 9.10 -26.22 -9.99
N ALA A 276 10.12 -26.96 -10.44
CA ALA A 276 10.00 -28.41 -10.62
C ALA A 276 9.67 -29.12 -9.31
N LYS A 277 10.31 -28.72 -8.20
CA LYS A 277 10.01 -29.30 -6.88
C LYS A 277 8.63 -28.95 -6.39
N GLU A 278 8.18 -27.71 -6.58
CA GLU A 278 6.86 -27.23 -6.13
C GLU A 278 5.69 -27.80 -6.97
N LEU A 279 5.85 -27.90 -8.28
CA LEU A 279 4.78 -28.32 -9.19
C LEU A 279 4.71 -29.83 -9.37
N LEU A 280 5.83 -30.54 -9.23
CA LEU A 280 5.94 -31.98 -9.52
C LEU A 280 6.08 -32.83 -8.26
N THR A 281 5.94 -32.25 -7.05
CA THR A 281 6.04 -32.97 -5.77
C THR A 281 5.12 -34.20 -5.67
N PRO A 282 3.88 -34.21 -6.23
CA PRO A 282 3.04 -35.40 -6.19
C PRO A 282 3.48 -36.50 -7.17
N LEU A 283 4.30 -36.18 -8.18
CA LEU A 283 4.71 -37.12 -9.25
C LEU A 283 5.99 -37.89 -8.90
N TYR A 284 6.83 -37.35 -8.02
CA TYR A 284 8.09 -37.99 -7.63
C TYR A 284 8.00 -38.56 -6.21
N LYS A 285 7.60 -39.83 -6.09
CA LYS A 285 7.76 -40.61 -4.85
C LYS A 285 9.21 -41.01 -4.56
N LEU A 286 10.14 -40.77 -5.48
CA LEU A 286 11.58 -40.99 -5.32
C LEU A 286 12.33 -39.83 -6.00
N PRO A 287 13.42 -39.32 -5.40
CA PRO A 287 14.28 -38.33 -6.04
C PRO A 287 14.83 -38.93 -7.35
N PRO A 288 14.95 -38.14 -8.44
CA PRO A 288 15.65 -38.60 -9.62
C PRO A 288 17.14 -38.77 -9.28
N GLY A 289 17.55 -40.03 -9.11
CA GLY A 289 18.93 -40.53 -9.20
C GLY A 289 19.94 -39.89 -8.26
#